data_AF-A0A942WFM4-F1
#
_entry.id   AF-A0A942WFM4-F1
#
_cell.length_a   1.000
_cell.length_b   1.000
_cell.length_c   1.000
_cell.angle_alpha   90.00
_cell.angle_beta   90.00
_cell.angle_gamma   90.00
#
_symmetry.space_group_name_H-M   'P 1'
#
loop_
_entity.id
_entity.type
_entity.pdbx_description
1 polymer ?
#
loop_
_entity_poly.entity_id
_entity_poly.type
_entity_poly.pdbx_seq_one_letter_code
_entity_poly.pdbx_strand_id
1 'polypeptide(L)'
;MIVSLPSILMNTVFGLDGTAVDMENPVTLQESYNEMSGAVSDVVDQGYNRALEKVEQIIQDGGYDYDLSMEALINYAQSSAGYDVSYILAAYSASLQQQGTSEADMVAKLEAVMDDMFPVTYEEKQQERLIPVSYTTYQAVTLTVVTSQTQTGTIDGTPQYRYTTESRTYYEPAGVQTSEEPVTTTAYNPITVSLPVYSDGTVTGTSEATYYEAAGSVTLNPETEIIRYVECTIHPFDESVIIDAFGIDEDATYDQFGITYAEAIDNMAKALKMTLYGAASSGEAVELTDAELIAFVERQNCNATRKYILSTGLSLVGKVPYFWGGKSGPGWNEEWNTPKVVTAEGSSSTGTIRPYGLDCSGFTTWVYNTALGVNIGAGTSGQYPNTVAISEAELLPGDLGFLAESDGSGWNHVLMFAGYSETGERMWVHCSSGSGVILNTPSYDSSIVLRRLTNVDYDAPVPETGTGGITGEPMYTLEVDVTHYCACSLCCGENAAGITASGKPVAEGMVAMSSYYPFGTKIEINGVMYTVEDRGGSGIENDIHRVDIYVPDHQQALRLGRYTTTATIYSLGGE
;
A
#
# COMPACT_ATOMS: atom_id res chain seq x y z
N MET A 1 -24.10 -31.91 -19.54
CA MET A 1 -23.47 -31.37 -20.76
C MET A 1 -22.08 -32.01 -20.83
N ILE A 2 -21.65 -32.51 -21.99
CA ILE A 2 -20.25 -32.95 -22.15
C ILE A 2 -19.49 -31.70 -22.56
N VAL A 3 -18.49 -31.32 -21.77
CA VAL A 3 -17.64 -30.15 -22.04
C VAL A 3 -16.20 -30.64 -22.02
N SER A 4 -15.37 -30.21 -22.97
CA SER A 4 -13.94 -30.53 -22.98
C SER A 4 -13.20 -29.71 -21.93
N LEU A 5 -12.09 -30.24 -21.42
CA LEU A 5 -11.14 -29.45 -20.65
C LEU A 5 -10.16 -28.77 -21.60
N PRO A 6 -9.59 -27.60 -21.24
CA PRO A 6 -8.65 -26.88 -22.11
C PRO A 6 -7.47 -27.76 -22.53
N SER A 7 -7.26 -27.93 -23.85
CA SER A 7 -6.21 -28.80 -24.40
C SER A 7 -4.82 -28.34 -24.03
N ILE A 8 -4.62 -27.04 -23.79
CA ILE A 8 -3.34 -26.49 -23.30
C ILE A 8 -2.88 -27.17 -21.99
N LEU A 9 -3.82 -27.65 -21.17
CA LEU A 9 -3.53 -28.36 -19.92
C LEU A 9 -3.45 -29.88 -20.07
N MET A 10 -4.02 -30.42 -21.14
CA MET A 10 -4.21 -31.86 -21.31
C MET A 10 -3.21 -32.51 -22.25
N ASN A 11 -2.64 -31.73 -23.17
CA ASN A 11 -1.67 -32.26 -24.13
C ASN A 11 -0.40 -32.75 -23.44
N THR A 12 0.12 -32.01 -22.46
CA THR A 12 1.30 -32.38 -21.65
C THR A 12 1.02 -33.56 -20.72
N VAL A 13 -0.21 -33.71 -20.23
CA VAL A 13 -0.63 -34.80 -19.34
C VAL A 13 -0.85 -36.11 -20.09
N PHE A 14 -1.45 -36.05 -21.28
CA PHE A 14 -1.94 -37.22 -22.01
C PHE A 14 -1.28 -37.47 -23.37
N GLY A 15 -0.40 -36.57 -23.84
CA GLY A 15 0.29 -36.67 -25.13
C GLY A 15 -0.65 -36.60 -26.33
N LEU A 16 -1.78 -35.88 -26.20
CA LEU A 16 -2.86 -35.87 -27.19
C LEU A 16 -2.46 -35.20 -28.52
N ASP A 17 -1.39 -34.41 -28.50
CA ASP A 17 -0.79 -33.73 -29.65
C ASP A 17 0.42 -34.49 -30.24
N GLY A 18 0.75 -35.67 -29.69
CA GLY A 18 1.91 -36.45 -30.11
C GLY A 18 3.21 -36.14 -29.37
N THR A 19 3.18 -35.28 -28.33
CA THR A 19 4.30 -35.13 -27.39
C THR A 19 4.52 -36.43 -26.59
N ALA A 20 5.80 -36.76 -26.35
CA ALA A 20 6.15 -37.95 -25.59
C ALA A 20 5.87 -37.71 -24.10
N VAL A 21 4.94 -38.48 -23.54
CA VAL A 21 4.63 -38.45 -22.10
C VAL A 21 5.73 -39.20 -21.35
N ASP A 22 6.36 -38.55 -20.36
CA ASP A 22 7.25 -39.23 -19.43
C ASP A 22 6.42 -40.14 -18.51
N MET A 23 6.42 -41.42 -18.84
CA MET A 23 5.70 -42.44 -18.07
C MET A 23 6.38 -42.76 -16.73
N GLU A 24 7.64 -42.34 -16.53
CA GLU A 24 8.35 -42.49 -15.26
C GLU A 24 8.04 -41.33 -14.29
N ASN A 25 7.79 -40.12 -14.81
CA ASN A 25 7.35 -38.95 -14.04
C ASN A 25 6.14 -38.25 -14.73
N PRO A 26 4.94 -38.82 -14.64
CA PRO A 26 3.78 -38.27 -15.33
C PRO A 26 3.36 -36.92 -14.74
N VAL A 27 3.26 -35.89 -15.59
CA VAL A 27 2.75 -34.57 -15.21
C VAL A 27 1.27 -34.68 -14.89
N THR A 28 0.88 -34.18 -13.72
CA THR A 28 -0.52 -34.11 -13.32
C THR A 28 -1.21 -32.89 -13.92
N LEU A 29 -2.54 -32.95 -14.05
CA LEU A 29 -3.33 -31.80 -14.49
C LEU A 29 -3.14 -30.56 -13.62
N GLN A 30 -2.92 -30.75 -12.31
CA GLN A 30 -2.66 -29.66 -11.38
C GLN A 30 -1.31 -29.00 -11.63
N GLU A 31 -0.26 -29.80 -11.87
CA GLU A 31 1.08 -29.27 -12.20
C GLU A 31 1.04 -28.49 -13.52
N SER A 32 0.38 -29.02 -14.55
CA SER A 32 0.19 -28.31 -15.81
C SER A 32 -0.63 -27.02 -15.65
N TYR A 33 -1.65 -27.03 -14.78
CA TYR A 33 -2.42 -25.81 -14.48
C TYR A 33 -1.57 -24.75 -13.78
N ASN A 34 -0.77 -25.13 -12.77
CA ASN A 34 0.08 -24.19 -12.05
C ASN A 34 1.12 -23.54 -12.97
N GLU A 35 1.72 -24.33 -13.86
CA GLU A 35 2.67 -23.84 -14.87
C GLU A 35 2.02 -22.80 -15.80
N MET A 36 0.88 -23.15 -16.41
CA MET A 36 0.18 -22.23 -17.31
C MET A 36 -0.40 -21.01 -16.58
N SER A 37 -0.85 -21.17 -15.34
CA SER A 37 -1.31 -20.07 -14.50
C SER A 37 -0.19 -19.07 -14.20
N GLY A 38 1.03 -19.58 -13.94
CA GLY A 38 2.21 -18.74 -13.76
C GLY A 38 2.51 -17.93 -15.02
N ALA A 39 2.52 -18.59 -16.18
CA ALA A 39 2.78 -17.93 -17.46
C ALA A 39 1.74 -16.83 -17.79
N VAL A 40 0.45 -17.05 -17.48
CA VAL A 40 -0.58 -16.01 -17.63
C VAL A 40 -0.32 -14.86 -16.66
N SER A 41 0.00 -15.15 -15.39
CA SER A 41 0.29 -14.11 -14.39
C SER A 41 1.46 -13.24 -14.77
N ASP A 42 2.56 -13.84 -15.22
CA ASP A 42 3.76 -13.11 -15.62
C ASP A 42 3.47 -12.09 -16.74
N VAL A 43 2.59 -12.42 -17.68
CA VAL A 43 2.21 -11.51 -18.77
C VAL A 43 1.27 -10.41 -18.28
N VAL A 44 0.31 -10.73 -17.42
CA VAL A 44 -0.59 -9.73 -16.84
C VAL A 44 0.18 -8.76 -15.94
N ASP A 45 1.12 -9.24 -15.13
CA ASP A 45 1.99 -8.40 -14.30
C ASP A 45 2.83 -7.45 -15.16
N GLN A 46 3.31 -7.92 -16.31
CA GLN A 46 3.97 -7.06 -17.31
C GLN A 46 3.03 -6.01 -17.90
N GLY A 47 1.78 -6.37 -18.24
CA GLY A 47 0.76 -5.41 -18.68
C GLY A 47 0.48 -4.32 -17.63
N TYR A 48 0.44 -4.67 -16.35
CA TYR A 48 0.29 -3.70 -15.27
C TYR A 48 1.49 -2.75 -15.16
N ASN A 49 2.72 -3.30 -15.19
CA ASN A 49 3.93 -2.48 -15.20
C ASN A 49 3.93 -1.51 -16.38
N ARG A 50 3.41 -1.94 -17.53
CA ARG A 50 3.30 -1.12 -18.72
C ARG A 50 2.31 0.04 -18.57
N ALA A 51 1.21 -0.17 -17.84
CA ALA A 51 0.28 0.89 -17.49
C ALA A 51 0.91 1.92 -16.53
N LEU A 52 1.75 1.48 -15.57
CA LEU A 52 2.53 2.38 -14.72
C LEU A 52 3.54 3.20 -15.55
N GLU A 53 4.28 2.58 -16.46
CA GLU A 53 5.18 3.30 -17.38
C GLU A 53 4.43 4.34 -18.21
N LYS A 54 3.19 4.04 -18.62
CA LYS A 54 2.33 4.99 -19.35
C LYS A 54 1.91 6.18 -18.48
N VAL A 55 1.63 5.97 -17.19
CA VAL A 55 1.40 7.07 -16.22
C VAL A 55 2.65 7.95 -16.12
N GLU A 56 3.83 7.36 -15.95
CA GLU A 56 5.09 8.12 -15.89
C GLU A 56 5.33 8.93 -17.17
N GLN A 57 5.05 8.36 -18.34
CA GLN A 57 5.14 9.05 -19.63
C GLN A 57 4.16 10.22 -19.72
N ILE A 58 2.90 10.07 -19.29
CA ILE A 58 1.90 11.15 -19.28
C ILE A 58 2.40 12.33 -18.41
N ILE A 59 2.96 12.02 -17.24
CA ILE A 59 3.52 13.02 -16.32
C ILE A 59 4.70 13.75 -16.99
N GLN A 60 5.66 12.99 -17.53
CA GLN A 60 6.89 13.50 -18.11
C GLN A 60 6.62 14.35 -19.37
N ASP A 61 5.85 13.83 -20.31
CA ASP A 61 5.57 14.50 -21.59
C ASP A 61 4.71 15.76 -21.41
N GLY A 62 3.84 15.75 -20.40
CA GLY A 62 3.02 16.91 -20.04
C GLY A 62 3.74 17.99 -19.24
N GLY A 63 4.94 17.71 -18.73
CA GLY A 63 5.68 18.60 -17.84
C GLY A 63 4.95 18.87 -16.52
N TYR A 64 4.21 17.87 -16.04
CA TYR A 64 3.46 17.94 -14.79
C TYR A 64 4.36 17.73 -13.58
N ASP A 65 3.95 18.27 -12.43
CA ASP A 65 4.60 18.01 -11.16
C ASP A 65 4.45 16.52 -10.80
N TYR A 66 5.58 15.83 -10.70
CA TYR A 66 5.62 14.37 -10.57
C TYR A 66 5.01 13.91 -9.25
N ASP A 67 5.37 14.55 -8.14
CA ASP A 67 4.96 14.12 -6.82
C ASP A 67 3.45 14.30 -6.63
N LEU A 68 2.90 15.46 -7.05
CA LEU A 68 1.45 15.70 -7.00
C LEU A 68 0.67 14.78 -7.95
N SER A 69 1.23 14.45 -9.11
CA SER A 69 0.56 13.56 -10.07
C SER A 69 0.53 12.11 -9.60
N MET A 70 1.61 11.66 -8.95
CA MET A 70 1.69 10.31 -8.37
C MET A 70 0.89 10.18 -7.07
N GLU A 71 0.78 11.24 -6.27
CA GLU A 71 -0.11 11.27 -5.10
C GLU A 71 -1.58 11.21 -5.53
N ALA A 72 -1.93 11.85 -6.64
CA ALA A 72 -3.27 11.82 -7.22
C ALA A 72 -3.55 10.52 -8.02
N LEU A 73 -2.59 9.60 -8.16
CA LEU A 73 -2.78 8.38 -8.94
C LEU A 73 -3.84 7.47 -8.29
N ILE A 74 -4.90 7.21 -9.04
CA ILE A 74 -5.92 6.23 -8.68
C ILE A 74 -5.54 4.90 -9.35
N ASN A 75 -5.13 3.90 -8.56
CA ASN A 75 -4.68 2.62 -9.08
C ASN A 75 -5.64 1.50 -8.72
N TYR A 76 -6.56 1.18 -9.63
CA TYR A 76 -7.52 0.10 -9.43
C TYR A 76 -6.95 -1.29 -9.79
N ALA A 77 -5.86 -1.36 -10.57
CA ALA A 77 -5.26 -2.63 -10.97
C ALA A 77 -4.72 -3.45 -9.77
N GLN A 78 -4.16 -2.80 -8.74
CA GLN A 78 -3.73 -3.46 -7.51
C GLN A 78 -4.90 -3.97 -6.65
N SER A 79 -6.03 -3.27 -6.70
CA SER A 79 -7.29 -3.67 -6.07
C SER A 79 -8.18 -4.40 -7.07
N SER A 80 -7.63 -5.17 -8.01
CA SER A 80 -8.43 -5.99 -8.94
C SER A 80 -7.55 -7.01 -9.67
N ALA A 81 -6.67 -7.73 -8.97
CA ALA A 81 -6.05 -8.93 -9.52
C ALA A 81 -7.16 -10.00 -9.73
N GLY A 82 -7.92 -9.83 -10.80
CA GLY A 82 -9.27 -10.38 -11.00
C GLY A 82 -9.48 -11.00 -12.36
N TYR A 83 -8.40 -11.30 -13.10
CA TYR A 83 -8.50 -12.09 -14.32
C TYR A 83 -8.71 -13.57 -13.97
N ASP A 84 -9.62 -14.24 -14.68
CA ASP A 84 -9.85 -15.67 -14.50
C ASP A 84 -8.90 -16.49 -15.36
N VAL A 85 -7.85 -17.03 -14.75
CA VAL A 85 -6.90 -17.94 -15.42
C VAL A 85 -7.63 -19.09 -16.12
N SER A 86 -8.66 -19.67 -15.50
CA SER A 86 -9.40 -20.77 -16.12
C SER A 86 -10.17 -20.30 -17.36
N TYR A 87 -10.68 -19.07 -17.34
CA TYR A 87 -11.29 -18.44 -18.52
C TYR A 87 -10.27 -18.18 -19.61
N ILE A 88 -9.10 -17.61 -19.30
CA ILE A 88 -8.04 -17.34 -20.30
C ILE A 88 -7.55 -18.63 -20.96
N LEU A 89 -7.30 -19.67 -20.17
CA LEU A 89 -6.87 -20.97 -20.69
C LEU A 89 -7.96 -21.63 -21.54
N ALA A 90 -9.23 -21.48 -21.13
CA ALA A 90 -10.38 -21.95 -21.91
C ALA A 90 -10.57 -21.18 -23.21
N ALA A 91 -10.47 -19.85 -23.18
CA ALA A 91 -10.56 -18.95 -24.32
C ALA A 91 -9.46 -19.24 -25.34
N TYR A 92 -8.20 -19.36 -24.87
CA TYR A 92 -7.08 -19.73 -25.71
C TYR A 92 -7.32 -21.08 -26.40
N SER A 93 -7.69 -22.11 -25.61
CA SER A 93 -7.93 -23.44 -26.17
C SER A 93 -9.12 -23.47 -27.13
N ALA A 94 -10.19 -22.71 -26.84
CA ALA A 94 -11.35 -22.57 -27.72
C ALA A 94 -10.99 -21.89 -29.05
N SER A 95 -10.19 -20.82 -29.00
CA SER A 95 -9.76 -20.05 -30.18
C SER A 95 -9.06 -20.93 -31.22
N LEU A 96 -8.34 -21.96 -30.75
CA LEU A 96 -7.65 -22.93 -31.59
C LEU A 96 -8.44 -24.24 -31.81
N GLN A 97 -9.72 -24.26 -31.43
CA GLN A 97 -10.57 -25.44 -31.51
C GLN A 97 -9.96 -26.68 -30.82
N GLN A 98 -9.27 -26.46 -29.69
CA GLN A 98 -8.54 -27.46 -28.91
C GLN A 98 -7.36 -28.11 -29.64
N GLN A 99 -6.80 -27.49 -30.70
CA GLN A 99 -5.71 -28.04 -31.50
C GLN A 99 -4.47 -27.18 -31.48
N GLY A 100 -3.28 -27.80 -31.43
CA GLY A 100 -2.00 -27.08 -31.57
C GLY A 100 -1.74 -26.03 -30.48
N THR A 101 -2.41 -26.13 -29.32
CA THR A 101 -2.24 -25.23 -28.18
C THR A 101 -0.83 -25.34 -27.61
N SER A 102 -0.16 -24.22 -27.39
CA SER A 102 1.14 -24.15 -26.73
C SER A 102 1.26 -22.92 -25.85
N GLU A 103 2.01 -23.03 -24.76
CA GLU A 103 2.30 -21.90 -23.85
C GLU A 103 2.91 -20.71 -24.60
N ALA A 104 3.92 -20.96 -25.44
CA ALA A 104 4.63 -19.91 -26.16
C ALA A 104 3.73 -19.11 -27.11
N ASP A 105 2.76 -19.75 -27.77
CA ASP A 105 1.80 -19.04 -28.63
C ASP A 105 0.74 -18.29 -27.81
N MET A 106 0.30 -18.84 -26.66
CA MET A 106 -0.60 -18.14 -25.74
C MET A 106 0.05 -16.88 -25.18
N VAL A 107 1.26 -17.00 -24.63
CA VAL A 107 2.06 -15.90 -24.09
C VAL A 107 2.27 -14.84 -25.16
N ALA A 108 2.71 -15.20 -26.36
CA ALA A 108 2.93 -14.22 -27.44
C ALA A 108 1.66 -13.45 -27.84
N LYS A 109 0.48 -14.07 -27.79
CA LYS A 109 -0.80 -13.41 -28.07
C LYS A 109 -1.23 -12.47 -26.94
N LEU A 110 -1.04 -12.88 -25.68
CA LEU A 110 -1.31 -12.03 -24.52
C LEU A 110 -0.34 -10.84 -24.48
N GLU A 111 0.95 -11.07 -24.77
CA GLU A 111 1.96 -10.02 -24.88
C GLU A 111 1.59 -8.95 -25.92
N ALA A 112 0.97 -9.35 -27.03
CA ALA A 112 0.57 -8.44 -28.09
C ALA A 112 -0.52 -7.43 -27.68
N VAL A 113 -1.24 -7.67 -26.58
CA VAL A 113 -2.30 -6.78 -26.06
C VAL A 113 -1.98 -6.23 -24.66
N MET A 114 -0.76 -6.39 -24.16
CA MET A 114 -0.37 -5.97 -22.80
C MET A 114 -0.63 -4.49 -22.52
N ASP A 115 -0.45 -3.61 -23.51
CA ASP A 115 -0.66 -2.16 -23.39
C ASP A 115 -2.13 -1.80 -23.10
N ASP A 116 -3.06 -2.70 -23.42
CA ASP A 116 -4.51 -2.50 -23.30
C ASP A 116 -5.11 -3.24 -22.10
N MET A 117 -4.37 -4.16 -21.47
CA MET A 117 -4.84 -4.94 -20.31
C MET A 117 -5.29 -4.08 -19.13
N PHE A 118 -4.61 -2.95 -18.92
CA PHE A 118 -4.95 -1.99 -17.88
C PHE A 118 -5.04 -0.59 -18.49
N PRO A 119 -6.24 -0.18 -18.94
CA PRO A 119 -6.43 1.12 -19.54
C PRO A 119 -5.98 2.24 -18.59
N VAL A 120 -5.37 3.30 -19.16
CA VAL A 120 -4.95 4.48 -18.40
C VAL A 120 -5.69 5.70 -18.92
N THR A 121 -6.40 6.39 -18.04
CA THR A 121 -7.03 7.69 -18.31
C THR A 121 -6.41 8.76 -17.42
N TYR A 122 -6.56 10.04 -17.77
CA TYR A 122 -6.04 11.12 -16.95
C TYR A 122 -6.85 12.41 -17.05
N GLU A 123 -6.79 13.24 -16.01
CA GLU A 123 -7.33 14.60 -15.98
C GLU A 123 -6.25 15.60 -15.52
N GLU A 124 -6.11 16.72 -16.24
CA GLU A 124 -5.21 17.80 -15.84
C GLU A 124 -5.77 18.59 -14.66
N LYS A 125 -4.93 18.85 -13.66
CA LYS A 125 -5.26 19.60 -12.45
C LYS A 125 -4.22 20.69 -12.18
N GLN A 126 -4.57 21.61 -11.30
CA GLN A 126 -3.68 22.68 -10.86
C GLN A 126 -3.90 23.02 -9.39
N GLN A 127 -2.83 23.37 -8.68
CA GLN A 127 -2.91 23.91 -7.32
C GLN A 127 -2.06 25.16 -7.17
N GLU A 128 -2.46 26.04 -6.26
CA GLU A 128 -1.65 27.19 -5.86
C GLU A 128 -0.72 26.79 -4.72
N ARG A 129 0.58 27.01 -4.88
CA ARG A 129 1.58 26.87 -3.80
C ARG A 129 2.06 28.24 -3.37
N LEU A 130 2.07 28.47 -2.06
CA LEU A 130 2.57 29.69 -1.46
C LEU A 130 4.11 29.67 -1.43
N ILE A 131 4.74 30.76 -1.85
CA ILE A 131 6.18 31.00 -1.72
C ILE A 131 6.38 31.97 -0.54
N PRO A 132 6.92 31.48 0.60
CA PRO A 132 7.15 32.33 1.77
C PRO A 132 8.11 33.48 1.46
N VAL A 133 7.81 34.66 1.99
CA VAL A 133 8.69 35.81 1.84
C VAL A 133 9.89 35.70 2.79
N SER A 134 11.10 35.88 2.25
CA SER A 134 12.35 35.86 3.02
C SER A 134 12.86 37.27 3.28
N TYR A 135 13.25 37.57 4.53
CA TYR A 135 13.79 38.89 4.90
C TYR A 135 14.92 38.80 5.94
N THR A 136 15.88 39.71 5.81
CA THR A 136 17.03 39.80 6.73
C THR A 136 16.64 40.49 8.03
N THR A 137 17.02 39.92 9.16
CA THR A 137 16.90 40.56 10.47
C THR A 137 18.19 41.27 10.83
N TYR A 138 18.09 42.28 11.69
CA TYR A 138 19.20 43.15 12.04
C TYR A 138 19.32 43.28 13.55
N GLN A 139 20.56 43.26 14.06
CA GLN A 139 20.85 43.52 15.46
C GLN A 139 21.56 44.86 15.63
N ALA A 140 21.22 45.58 16.70
CA ALA A 140 21.84 46.87 17.01
C ALA A 140 23.24 46.67 17.59
N VAL A 141 24.22 47.38 17.05
CA VAL A 141 25.62 47.41 17.50
C VAL A 141 26.05 48.83 17.79
N THR A 142 26.68 49.05 18.95
CA THR A 142 27.20 50.37 19.34
C THR A 142 28.69 50.43 19.04
N LEU A 143 29.08 51.39 18.21
CA LEU A 143 30.43 51.53 17.70
C LEU A 143 31.01 52.88 18.08
N THR A 144 32.30 52.89 18.42
CA THR A 144 33.07 54.14 18.45
C THR A 144 33.48 54.46 17.02
N VAL A 145 33.03 55.59 16.49
CA VAL A 145 33.30 56.02 15.11
C VAL A 145 34.13 57.29 15.09
N VAL A 146 34.93 57.47 14.05
CA VAL A 146 35.68 58.70 13.81
C VAL A 146 34.79 59.69 13.05
N THR A 147 34.52 60.85 13.65
CA THR A 147 33.65 61.90 13.07
C THR A 147 34.42 63.03 12.41
N SER A 148 35.68 63.23 12.78
CA SER A 148 36.59 64.12 12.06
C SER A 148 38.05 63.72 12.22
N GLN A 149 38.85 64.05 11.20
CA GLN A 149 40.29 63.88 11.17
C GLN A 149 40.91 65.23 10.81
N THR A 150 41.79 65.76 11.67
CA THR A 150 42.49 67.03 11.44
C THR A 150 43.99 66.82 11.51
N GLN A 151 44.73 67.22 10.48
CA GLN A 151 46.19 67.16 10.52
C GLN A 151 46.74 68.20 11.51
N THR A 152 47.54 67.76 12.47
CA THR A 152 48.11 68.61 13.54
C THR A 152 49.59 68.92 13.35
N GLY A 153 50.26 68.24 12.41
CA GLY A 153 51.67 68.47 12.11
C GLY A 153 52.26 67.41 11.19
N THR A 154 53.60 67.39 11.07
CA THR A 154 54.37 66.36 10.35
C THR A 154 55.62 66.06 11.18
N ILE A 155 55.92 64.79 11.45
CA ILE A 155 57.15 64.34 12.12
C ILE A 155 57.89 63.45 11.13
N ASP A 156 59.16 63.77 10.84
CA ASP A 156 60.02 63.01 9.90
C ASP A 156 59.38 62.73 8.53
N GLY A 157 58.62 63.71 8.01
CA GLY A 157 57.91 63.59 6.73
C GLY A 157 56.57 62.84 6.79
N THR A 158 56.20 62.30 7.96
CA THR A 158 54.92 61.58 8.17
C THR A 158 53.87 62.50 8.82
N PRO A 159 52.71 62.74 8.18
CA PRO A 159 51.62 63.54 8.74
C PRO A 159 51.12 62.99 10.09
N GLN A 160 50.86 63.89 11.04
CA GLN A 160 50.24 63.58 12.32
C GLN A 160 48.80 64.09 12.33
N TYR A 161 47.88 63.27 12.84
CA TYR A 161 46.45 63.56 12.85
C TYR A 161 45.88 63.53 14.25
N ARG A 162 44.91 64.40 14.50
CA ARG A 162 43.98 64.31 15.63
C ARG A 162 42.65 63.81 15.12
N TYR A 163 42.15 62.76 15.76
CA TYR A 163 40.86 62.15 15.46
C TYR A 163 39.86 62.55 16.55
N THR A 164 38.65 62.91 16.14
CA THR A 164 37.50 63.05 17.05
C THR A 164 36.64 61.81 16.90
N THR A 165 36.29 61.19 18.03
CA THR A 165 35.43 60.00 18.06
C THR A 165 34.09 60.27 18.74
N GLU A 166 33.07 59.52 18.34
CA GLU A 166 31.72 59.54 18.93
C GLU A 166 31.20 58.10 19.03
N SER A 167 30.36 57.80 20.02
CA SER A 167 29.65 56.52 20.09
C SER A 167 28.34 56.62 19.32
N ARG A 168 28.12 55.74 18.34
CA ARG A 168 26.89 55.68 17.53
C ARG A 168 26.38 54.25 17.43
N THR A 169 25.06 54.11 17.36
CA THR A 169 24.41 52.81 17.14
C THR A 169 24.12 52.62 15.67
N TYR A 170 24.57 51.50 15.12
CA TYR A 170 24.25 51.02 13.78
C TYR A 170 23.66 49.62 13.87
N TYR A 171 23.40 49.01 12.73
CA TYR A 171 22.85 47.68 12.63
C TYR A 171 23.71 46.80 11.74
N GLU A 172 23.74 45.51 12.06
CA GLU A 172 24.36 44.47 11.24
C GLU A 172 23.38 43.30 11.03
N PRO A 173 23.47 42.59 9.88
CA PRO A 173 22.64 41.42 9.63
C PRO A 173 22.81 40.35 10.71
N ALA A 174 21.70 39.91 11.30
CA ALA A 174 21.66 38.92 12.37
C ALA A 174 21.14 37.55 11.90
N GLY A 175 20.53 37.48 10.70
CA GLY A 175 20.02 36.25 10.12
C GLY A 175 18.97 36.51 9.03
N VAL A 176 18.35 35.44 8.54
CA VAL A 176 17.21 35.48 7.63
C VAL A 176 16.02 34.81 8.29
N GLN A 177 14.84 35.39 8.15
CA GLN A 177 13.57 34.79 8.53
C GLN A 177 12.67 34.64 7.31
N THR A 178 11.76 33.68 7.37
CA THR A 178 10.73 33.43 6.36
C THR A 178 9.34 33.62 6.96
N SER A 179 8.38 34.06 6.16
CA SER A 179 6.98 34.20 6.58
C SER A 179 6.02 33.84 5.46
N GLU A 180 4.95 33.14 5.81
CA GLU A 180 3.82 32.83 4.94
C GLU A 180 2.75 33.93 4.95
N GLU A 181 2.88 34.90 5.85
CA GLU A 181 2.01 36.07 5.93
C GLU A 181 2.78 37.35 5.56
N PRO A 182 2.10 38.41 5.08
CA PRO A 182 2.73 39.72 4.86
C PRO A 182 3.43 40.24 6.11
N VAL A 183 4.72 40.55 6.00
CA VAL A 183 5.53 41.07 7.11
C VAL A 183 5.84 42.53 6.90
N THR A 184 5.56 43.34 7.93
CA THR A 184 6.05 44.72 7.99
C THR A 184 7.28 44.77 8.88
N THR A 185 8.43 45.09 8.29
CA THR A 185 9.72 45.18 8.99
C THR A 185 10.40 46.52 8.75
N THR A 186 11.41 46.84 9.56
CA THR A 186 12.24 48.03 9.37
C THR A 186 13.11 47.83 8.14
N ALA A 187 13.11 48.79 7.22
CA ALA A 187 14.05 48.80 6.11
C ALA A 187 15.42 49.29 6.58
N TYR A 188 16.49 48.82 5.97
CA TYR A 188 17.86 49.17 6.36
C TYR A 188 18.68 49.57 5.14
N ASN A 189 19.29 50.74 5.20
CA ASN A 189 20.18 51.21 4.13
C ASN A 189 21.64 50.99 4.52
N PRO A 190 22.46 50.41 3.62
CA PRO A 190 23.89 50.25 3.88
C PRO A 190 24.57 51.63 3.96
N ILE A 191 25.47 51.77 4.94
CA ILE A 191 26.30 52.95 5.14
C ILE A 191 27.75 52.53 5.44
N THR A 192 28.70 53.28 4.89
CA THR A 192 30.12 53.11 5.19
C THR A 192 30.47 53.89 6.45
N VAL A 193 31.01 53.19 7.46
CA VAL A 193 31.37 53.75 8.76
C VAL A 193 32.90 53.72 8.93
N SER A 194 33.47 54.88 9.33
CA SER A 194 34.89 55.01 9.64
C SER A 194 35.17 54.65 11.10
N LEU A 195 35.85 53.54 11.33
CA LEU A 195 36.23 53.02 12.64
C LEU A 195 37.67 53.42 13.01
N PRO A 196 37.97 53.69 14.29
CA PRO A 196 39.33 54.00 14.74
C PRO A 196 40.23 52.76 14.78
N VAL A 197 41.47 52.91 14.31
CA VAL A 197 42.54 51.92 14.46
C VAL A 197 43.43 52.34 15.62
N TYR A 198 43.61 51.46 16.62
CA TYR A 198 44.37 51.75 17.83
C TYR A 198 45.77 51.16 17.80
N SER A 199 46.77 51.93 18.24
CA SER A 199 48.10 51.45 18.64
C SER A 199 48.46 52.11 19.97
N ASP A 200 48.93 51.30 20.94
CA ASP A 200 49.30 51.75 22.29
C ASP A 200 48.23 52.62 22.99
N GLY A 201 46.96 52.28 22.80
CA GLY A 201 45.83 53.00 23.41
C GLY A 201 45.48 54.34 22.76
N THR A 202 46.13 54.71 21.66
CA THR A 202 45.84 55.93 20.90
C THR A 202 45.34 55.60 19.49
N VAL A 203 44.43 56.43 18.96
CA VAL A 203 43.94 56.29 17.58
C VAL A 203 45.05 56.74 16.64
N THR A 204 45.51 55.82 15.79
CA THR A 204 46.61 56.05 14.85
C THR A 204 46.13 56.13 13.40
N GLY A 205 44.93 55.63 13.10
CA GLY A 205 44.34 55.65 11.77
C GLY A 205 42.85 55.36 11.78
N THR A 206 42.29 55.21 10.58
CA THR A 206 40.90 54.79 10.35
C THR A 206 40.85 53.53 9.49
N SER A 207 39.81 52.74 9.68
CA SER A 207 39.38 51.69 8.74
C SER A 207 37.92 51.92 8.37
N GLU A 208 37.50 51.43 7.21
CA GLU A 208 36.11 51.52 6.76
C GLU A 208 35.44 50.15 6.86
N ALA A 209 34.18 50.14 7.31
CA ALA A 209 33.34 48.94 7.35
C ALA A 209 31.90 49.31 6.99
N THR A 210 31.16 48.36 6.41
CA THR A 210 29.74 48.57 6.06
C THR A 210 28.86 48.17 7.23
N TYR A 211 28.01 49.09 7.67
CA TYR A 211 26.93 48.85 8.62
C TYR A 211 25.61 49.35 8.01
N TYR A 212 24.53 49.30 8.78
CA TYR A 212 23.21 49.67 8.29
C TYR A 212 22.53 50.68 9.23
N GLU A 213 21.74 51.58 8.65
CA GLU A 213 20.87 52.51 9.36
C GLU A 213 19.40 52.22 9.04
N ALA A 214 18.53 52.37 10.03
CA ALA A 214 17.09 52.18 9.86
C ALA A 214 16.49 53.24 8.93
N ALA A 215 15.72 52.80 7.94
CA ALA A 215 15.20 53.59 6.83
C ALA A 215 13.68 53.46 6.67
N GLY A 216 12.94 53.66 7.77
CA GLY A 216 11.48 53.50 7.79
C GLY A 216 11.04 52.04 7.78
N SER A 217 9.80 51.78 7.34
CA SER A 217 9.21 50.44 7.29
C SER A 217 8.92 50.00 5.86
N VAL A 218 9.09 48.71 5.59
CA VAL A 218 8.71 48.07 4.33
C VAL A 218 7.77 46.90 4.64
N THR A 219 6.75 46.72 3.80
CA THR A 219 5.88 45.55 3.84
C THR A 219 6.29 44.60 2.71
N LEU A 220 6.58 43.36 3.07
CA LEU A 220 6.99 42.30 2.17
C LEU A 220 5.86 41.28 2.11
N ASN A 221 5.42 40.92 0.91
CA ASN A 221 4.32 39.98 0.71
C ASN A 221 4.87 38.64 0.19
N PRO A 222 4.31 37.51 0.65
CA PRO A 222 4.54 36.22 0.01
C PRO A 222 3.95 36.22 -1.40
N GLU A 223 4.48 35.35 -2.26
CA GLU A 223 4.01 35.17 -3.64
C GLU A 223 3.31 33.80 -3.78
N THR A 224 2.57 33.59 -4.86
CA THR A 224 1.98 32.29 -5.19
C THR A 224 2.46 31.85 -6.56
N GLU A 225 2.65 30.53 -6.72
CA GLU A 225 2.90 29.89 -8.00
C GLU A 225 1.82 28.84 -8.29
N ILE A 226 1.48 28.68 -9.57
CA ILE A 226 0.55 27.65 -10.02
C ILE A 226 1.36 26.43 -10.42
N ILE A 227 1.11 25.31 -9.75
CA ILE A 227 1.67 24.01 -10.10
C ILE A 227 0.63 23.24 -10.90
N ARG A 228 1.03 22.69 -12.04
CA ARG A 228 0.19 21.81 -12.85
C ARG A 228 0.55 20.36 -12.53
N TYR A 229 -0.44 19.54 -12.28
CA TYR A 229 -0.28 18.10 -12.05
C TYR A 229 -1.36 17.34 -12.84
N VAL A 230 -1.23 16.02 -12.92
CA VAL A 230 -2.17 15.17 -13.65
C VAL A 230 -2.66 14.05 -12.75
N GLU A 231 -3.97 13.90 -12.64
CA GLU A 231 -4.61 12.80 -11.92
C GLU A 231 -4.81 11.65 -12.90
N CYS A 232 -3.94 10.65 -12.84
CA CYS A 232 -4.04 9.45 -13.66
C CYS A 232 -4.92 8.40 -12.96
N THR A 233 -5.62 7.59 -13.76
CA THR A 233 -6.36 6.42 -13.30
C THR A 233 -5.90 5.21 -14.09
N ILE A 234 -5.34 4.21 -13.40
CA ILE A 234 -5.12 2.87 -13.95
C ILE A 234 -6.37 2.06 -13.65
N HIS A 235 -7.09 1.68 -14.70
CA HIS A 235 -8.32 0.90 -14.61
C HIS A 235 -8.03 -0.57 -14.27
N PRO A 236 -9.03 -1.34 -13.78
CA PRO A 236 -8.93 -2.78 -13.62
C PRO A 236 -8.52 -3.51 -14.91
N PHE A 237 -8.19 -4.80 -14.76
CA PHE A 237 -7.94 -5.67 -15.92
C PHE A 237 -9.17 -5.67 -16.84
N ASP A 238 -8.97 -5.32 -18.11
CA ASP A 238 -10.02 -5.33 -19.11
C ASP A 238 -10.16 -6.74 -19.72
N GLU A 239 -11.16 -7.51 -19.28
CA GLU A 239 -11.37 -8.88 -19.75
C GLU A 239 -11.64 -8.97 -21.27
N SER A 240 -12.11 -7.89 -21.91
CA SER A 240 -12.37 -7.90 -23.35
C SER A 240 -11.09 -8.05 -24.18
N VAL A 241 -9.93 -7.67 -23.63
CA VAL A 241 -8.63 -7.83 -24.29
C VAL A 241 -8.28 -9.28 -24.55
N ILE A 242 -8.85 -10.23 -23.79
CA ILE A 242 -8.62 -11.67 -23.99
C ILE A 242 -9.27 -12.17 -25.27
N ILE A 243 -10.49 -11.69 -25.55
CA ILE A 243 -11.22 -12.01 -26.78
C ILE A 243 -10.46 -11.45 -27.98
N ASP A 244 -9.98 -10.21 -27.89
CA ASP A 244 -9.18 -9.58 -28.93
C ASP A 244 -7.84 -10.28 -29.13
N ALA A 245 -7.12 -10.63 -28.06
CA ALA A 245 -5.83 -11.33 -28.11
C ALA A 245 -5.93 -12.66 -28.86
N PHE A 246 -7.03 -13.37 -28.69
CA PHE A 246 -7.25 -14.68 -29.27
C PHE A 246 -8.10 -14.64 -30.55
N GLY A 247 -8.57 -13.47 -30.97
CA GLY A 247 -9.37 -13.28 -32.18
C GLY A 247 -10.70 -14.04 -32.13
N ILE A 248 -11.35 -14.08 -30.97
CA ILE A 248 -12.60 -14.80 -30.75
C ILE A 248 -13.77 -13.91 -31.17
N ASP A 249 -14.72 -14.47 -31.93
CA ASP A 249 -16.06 -13.91 -32.10
C ASP A 249 -16.99 -14.67 -31.15
N GLU A 250 -17.38 -14.03 -30.05
CA GLU A 250 -18.14 -14.66 -28.98
C GLU A 250 -19.51 -15.20 -29.43
N ASP A 251 -20.13 -14.53 -30.40
CA ASP A 251 -21.43 -14.89 -30.97
C ASP A 251 -21.32 -15.98 -32.05
N ALA A 252 -20.11 -16.25 -32.55
CA ALA A 252 -19.91 -17.30 -33.53
C ALA A 252 -20.21 -18.69 -32.95
N THR A 253 -20.56 -19.63 -33.83
CA THR A 253 -20.84 -21.00 -33.43
C THR A 253 -19.53 -21.77 -33.19
N TYR A 254 -19.42 -22.39 -32.02
CA TYR A 254 -18.38 -23.35 -31.69
C TYR A 254 -18.77 -24.75 -32.19
N ASP A 255 -18.23 -25.13 -33.36
CA ASP A 255 -18.64 -26.30 -34.15
C ASP A 255 -18.71 -27.63 -33.39
N GLN A 256 -17.81 -27.84 -32.41
CA GLN A 256 -17.74 -29.09 -31.65
C GLN A 256 -19.00 -29.35 -30.80
N PHE A 257 -19.65 -28.29 -30.31
CA PHE A 257 -20.78 -28.39 -29.39
C PHE A 257 -22.06 -27.72 -29.93
N GLY A 258 -21.98 -26.94 -31.01
CA GLY A 258 -23.12 -26.25 -31.61
C GLY A 258 -23.71 -25.15 -30.72
N ILE A 259 -22.90 -24.58 -29.83
CA ILE A 259 -23.20 -23.44 -28.94
C ILE A 259 -22.33 -22.24 -29.33
N THR A 260 -22.53 -21.08 -28.70
CA THR A 260 -21.68 -19.91 -28.95
C THR A 260 -20.27 -20.08 -28.38
N TYR A 261 -19.28 -19.33 -28.87
CA TYR A 261 -17.93 -19.32 -28.30
C TYR A 261 -17.96 -18.86 -26.84
N ALA A 262 -18.74 -17.84 -26.49
CA ALA A 262 -18.94 -17.39 -25.11
C ALA A 262 -19.41 -18.54 -24.20
N GLU A 263 -20.48 -19.24 -24.61
CA GLU A 263 -20.99 -20.38 -23.85
C GLU A 263 -19.97 -21.54 -23.78
N ALA A 264 -19.22 -21.79 -24.85
CA ALA A 264 -18.21 -22.83 -24.86
C ALA A 264 -17.08 -22.54 -23.88
N ILE A 265 -16.55 -21.32 -23.89
CA ILE A 265 -15.45 -20.88 -23.01
C ILE A 265 -15.88 -20.93 -21.55
N ASP A 266 -17.04 -20.35 -21.21
CA ASP A 266 -17.58 -20.36 -19.85
C ASP A 266 -17.77 -21.79 -19.32
N ASN A 267 -18.36 -22.67 -20.12
CA ASN A 267 -18.54 -24.07 -19.74
C ASN A 267 -17.19 -24.78 -19.55
N MET A 268 -16.19 -24.50 -20.40
CA MET A 268 -14.85 -25.10 -20.30
C MET A 268 -14.10 -24.62 -19.05
N ALA A 269 -14.16 -23.32 -18.75
CA ALA A 269 -13.58 -22.73 -17.55
C ALA A 269 -14.23 -23.33 -16.29
N LYS A 270 -15.57 -23.43 -16.26
CA LYS A 270 -16.30 -24.07 -15.16
C LYS A 270 -15.94 -25.55 -15.00
N ALA A 271 -15.86 -26.30 -16.10
CA ALA A 271 -15.45 -27.70 -16.08
C ALA A 271 -14.01 -27.86 -15.55
N LEU A 272 -13.11 -26.96 -15.94
CA LEU A 272 -11.74 -26.93 -15.43
C LEU A 272 -11.71 -26.68 -13.93
N LYS A 273 -12.39 -25.64 -13.45
CA LYS A 273 -12.54 -25.36 -12.01
C LYS A 273 -13.13 -26.56 -11.27
N MET A 274 -14.15 -27.20 -11.81
CA MET A 274 -14.73 -28.42 -11.21
C MET A 274 -13.75 -29.60 -11.19
N THR A 275 -12.89 -29.72 -12.20
CA THR A 275 -11.92 -30.83 -12.30
C THR A 275 -10.75 -30.62 -11.34
N LEU A 276 -10.28 -29.39 -11.18
CA LEU A 276 -9.23 -29.03 -10.24
C LEU A 276 -9.74 -29.06 -8.79
N TYR A 277 -10.99 -28.64 -8.55
CA TYR A 277 -11.47 -28.29 -7.21
C TYR A 277 -12.69 -29.10 -6.69
N GLY A 278 -13.36 -29.90 -7.52
CA GLY A 278 -14.24 -30.99 -7.07
C GLY A 278 -15.69 -30.68 -6.69
N ALA A 279 -16.22 -29.46 -6.89
CA ALA A 279 -17.66 -29.17 -6.75
C ALA A 279 -18.13 -27.96 -7.56
N ALA A 280 -19.32 -28.07 -8.17
CA ALA A 280 -20.15 -26.93 -8.54
C ALA A 280 -21.53 -27.10 -7.90
N SER A 281 -21.90 -26.19 -7.00
CA SER A 281 -23.30 -25.93 -6.68
C SER A 281 -23.47 -24.47 -6.31
N SER A 282 -24.13 -23.74 -7.21
CA SER A 282 -24.70 -22.39 -7.06
C SER A 282 -23.88 -21.43 -6.23
N GLY A 283 -22.78 -20.95 -6.81
CA GLY A 283 -22.27 -19.64 -6.48
C GLY A 283 -23.29 -18.60 -6.94
N GLU A 284 -24.16 -18.16 -6.03
CA GLU A 284 -24.23 -16.71 -5.83
C GLU A 284 -22.97 -16.35 -5.03
N ALA A 285 -21.81 -16.48 -5.68
CA ALA A 285 -20.67 -15.69 -5.31
C ALA A 285 -21.06 -14.31 -5.84
N VAL A 286 -21.21 -13.33 -4.95
CA VAL A 286 -21.21 -11.97 -5.43
C VAL A 286 -19.82 -11.77 -6.01
N GLU A 287 -19.75 -11.66 -7.34
CA GLU A 287 -18.59 -11.17 -8.10
C GLU A 287 -18.41 -9.69 -7.76
N LEU A 288 -18.05 -9.38 -6.51
CA LEU A 288 -17.56 -8.04 -6.19
C LEU A 288 -16.08 -8.05 -6.52
N THR A 289 -15.73 -7.28 -7.54
CA THR A 289 -14.36 -6.81 -7.75
C THR A 289 -13.83 -6.17 -6.46
N ASP A 290 -12.52 -6.17 -6.27
CA ASP A 290 -11.90 -5.53 -5.11
C ASP A 290 -12.25 -4.01 -5.05
N ALA A 291 -12.56 -3.36 -6.18
CA ALA A 291 -13.15 -2.01 -6.24
C ALA A 291 -14.58 -1.94 -5.66
N GLU A 292 -15.43 -2.92 -5.96
CA GLU A 292 -16.77 -3.03 -5.37
C GLU A 292 -16.71 -3.41 -3.89
N LEU A 293 -15.70 -4.17 -3.45
CA LEU A 293 -15.43 -4.43 -2.04
C LEU A 293 -14.99 -3.17 -1.30
N ILE A 294 -14.11 -2.35 -1.90
CA ILE A 294 -13.70 -1.06 -1.35
C ILE A 294 -14.91 -0.10 -1.27
N ALA A 295 -15.68 0.03 -2.34
CA ALA A 295 -16.91 0.84 -2.35
C ALA A 295 -17.93 0.32 -1.32
N PHE A 296 -17.99 -1.00 -1.14
CA PHE A 296 -18.81 -1.64 -0.12
C PHE A 296 -18.30 -1.30 1.29
N VAL A 297 -17.00 -1.29 1.56
CA VAL A 297 -16.43 -0.88 2.86
C VAL A 297 -16.72 0.60 3.13
N GLU A 298 -16.46 1.46 2.13
CA GLU A 298 -16.55 2.90 2.31
C GLU A 298 -17.96 3.40 2.58
N ARG A 299 -18.98 2.73 2.01
CA ARG A 299 -20.37 3.08 2.29
C ARG A 299 -20.86 2.66 3.67
N GLN A 300 -20.17 1.74 4.36
CA GLN A 300 -20.65 1.28 5.67
C GLN A 300 -20.46 2.36 6.72
N ASN A 301 -21.52 2.60 7.49
CA ASN A 301 -21.52 3.59 8.56
C ASN A 301 -20.87 3.02 9.84
N CYS A 302 -19.54 2.98 9.88
CA CYS A 302 -18.77 2.53 11.04
C CYS A 302 -17.44 3.30 11.20
N ASN A 303 -16.79 3.13 12.35
CA ASN A 303 -15.50 3.78 12.65
C ASN A 303 -14.33 3.12 11.90
N ALA A 304 -13.16 3.76 11.93
CA ALA A 304 -11.97 3.29 11.23
C ALA A 304 -11.54 1.87 11.63
N THR A 305 -11.59 1.54 12.93
CA THR A 305 -11.23 0.21 13.45
C THR A 305 -12.16 -0.88 12.90
N ARG A 306 -13.46 -0.60 12.81
CA ARG A 306 -14.43 -1.53 12.20
C ARG A 306 -14.26 -1.65 10.70
N LYS A 307 -13.95 -0.56 9.99
CA LYS A 307 -13.57 -0.62 8.57
C LYS A 307 -12.32 -1.48 8.38
N TYR A 308 -11.32 -1.37 9.27
CA TYR A 308 -10.11 -2.19 9.20
C TYR A 308 -10.40 -3.69 9.39
N ILE A 309 -11.17 -4.06 10.43
CA ILE A 309 -11.64 -5.45 10.64
C ILE A 309 -12.39 -5.96 9.40
N LEU A 310 -13.28 -5.13 8.83
CA LEU A 310 -14.08 -5.47 7.66
C LEU A 310 -13.20 -5.70 6.44
N SER A 311 -12.29 -4.78 6.12
CA SER A 311 -11.35 -4.90 5.01
C SER A 311 -10.47 -6.14 5.16
N THR A 312 -9.99 -6.45 6.37
CA THR A 312 -9.26 -7.69 6.65
C THR A 312 -10.09 -8.92 6.27
N GLY A 313 -11.35 -9.00 6.70
CA GLY A 313 -12.22 -10.14 6.35
C GLY A 313 -12.55 -10.24 4.87
N LEU A 314 -12.85 -9.10 4.22
CA LEU A 314 -13.19 -9.06 2.79
C LEU A 314 -11.98 -9.39 1.90
N SER A 315 -10.76 -9.15 2.36
CA SER A 315 -9.53 -9.47 1.60
C SER A 315 -9.40 -10.94 1.21
N LEU A 316 -10.08 -11.85 1.90
CA LEU A 316 -10.03 -13.29 1.59
C LEU A 316 -11.20 -13.77 0.71
N VAL A 317 -12.20 -12.92 0.44
CA VAL A 317 -13.40 -13.28 -0.34
C VAL A 317 -12.99 -13.77 -1.73
N GLY A 318 -13.45 -14.97 -2.09
CA GLY A 318 -13.11 -15.62 -3.35
C GLY A 318 -11.67 -16.17 -3.45
N LYS A 319 -10.78 -15.86 -2.50
CA LYS A 319 -9.35 -16.20 -2.55
C LYS A 319 -8.98 -17.40 -1.67
N VAL A 320 -9.69 -17.61 -0.55
CA VAL A 320 -9.40 -18.70 0.41
C VAL A 320 -10.50 -19.77 0.43
N PRO A 321 -10.18 -21.04 0.16
CA PRO A 321 -11.15 -22.13 0.09
C PRO A 321 -11.58 -22.59 1.49
N TYR A 322 -12.64 -23.39 1.53
CA TYR A 322 -13.06 -24.01 2.77
C TYR A 322 -12.25 -25.27 3.08
N PHE A 323 -11.80 -25.38 4.33
CA PHE A 323 -11.15 -26.56 4.84
C PHE A 323 -11.72 -26.92 6.22
N TRP A 324 -12.28 -28.11 6.36
CA TRP A 324 -12.83 -28.55 7.65
C TRP A 324 -11.73 -28.61 8.73
N GLY A 325 -11.93 -27.86 9.82
CA GLY A 325 -10.91 -27.68 10.85
C GLY A 325 -9.81 -26.68 10.50
N GLY A 326 -9.89 -26.02 9.34
CA GLY A 326 -8.89 -25.08 8.83
C GLY A 326 -8.68 -23.90 9.77
N LYS A 327 -7.42 -23.57 10.03
CA LYS A 327 -6.97 -22.48 10.90
C LYS A 327 -5.76 -21.81 10.27
N SER A 328 -5.50 -20.58 10.65
CA SER A 328 -4.30 -19.87 10.23
C SER A 328 -3.84 -18.93 11.33
N GLY A 329 -2.52 -18.73 11.42
CA GLY A 329 -1.96 -17.60 12.14
C GLY A 329 -2.31 -16.28 11.43
N PRO A 330 -2.02 -15.13 12.06
CA PRO A 330 -2.30 -13.83 11.45
C PRO A 330 -1.53 -13.64 10.13
N GLY A 331 -2.12 -12.90 9.19
CA GLY A 331 -1.51 -12.63 7.88
C GLY A 331 -1.78 -13.72 6.83
N TRP A 332 -1.21 -13.54 5.63
CA TRP A 332 -1.32 -14.53 4.56
C TRP A 332 -0.62 -15.83 4.93
N ASN A 333 -1.19 -16.96 4.50
CA ASN A 333 -0.63 -18.28 4.74
C ASN A 333 -0.38 -18.98 3.40
N GLU A 334 0.90 -19.24 3.10
CA GLU A 334 1.37 -19.90 1.88
C GLU A 334 0.83 -21.33 1.70
N GLU A 335 0.35 -21.96 2.78
CA GLU A 335 -0.32 -23.25 2.67
C GLU A 335 -1.74 -23.14 2.09
N TRP A 336 -2.36 -21.96 2.06
CA TRP A 336 -3.68 -21.81 1.45
C TRP A 336 -3.67 -22.17 -0.03
N ASN A 337 -4.75 -22.77 -0.50
CA ASN A 337 -4.88 -23.36 -1.84
C ASN A 337 -3.92 -24.54 -2.12
N THR A 338 -3.07 -24.95 -1.17
CA THR A 338 -2.23 -26.15 -1.32
C THR A 338 -2.95 -27.43 -0.86
N PRO A 339 -2.70 -28.60 -1.46
CA PRO A 339 -3.37 -29.84 -1.07
C PRO A 339 -2.97 -30.29 0.35
N LYS A 340 -3.95 -30.44 1.24
CA LYS A 340 -3.75 -30.94 2.61
C LYS A 340 -4.80 -31.99 2.98
N VAL A 341 -4.41 -32.99 3.77
CA VAL A 341 -5.35 -34.00 4.28
C VAL A 341 -6.18 -33.37 5.39
N VAL A 342 -7.50 -33.45 5.29
CA VAL A 342 -8.40 -33.06 6.36
C VAL A 342 -8.28 -34.05 7.51
N THR A 343 -7.61 -33.64 8.58
CA THR A 343 -7.38 -34.48 9.78
C THR A 343 -8.43 -34.28 10.87
N ALA A 344 -9.14 -33.15 10.86
CA ALA A 344 -10.17 -32.86 11.86
C ALA A 344 -11.35 -33.82 11.73
N GLU A 345 -11.77 -34.39 12.85
CA GLU A 345 -12.90 -35.33 12.93
C GLU A 345 -14.26 -34.61 12.79
N GLY A 346 -15.33 -35.37 12.54
CA GLY A 346 -16.70 -34.87 12.56
C GLY A 346 -17.26 -34.35 11.23
N SER A 347 -16.51 -34.48 10.13
CA SER A 347 -17.00 -34.16 8.78
C SER A 347 -16.90 -35.34 7.83
N SER A 348 -17.76 -35.35 6.81
CA SER A 348 -17.66 -36.29 5.69
C SER A 348 -16.37 -36.12 4.87
N SER A 349 -15.69 -34.97 4.98
CA SER A 349 -14.41 -34.71 4.34
C SER A 349 -13.20 -35.22 5.13
N THR A 350 -13.36 -35.68 6.38
CA THR A 350 -12.25 -36.21 7.19
C THR A 350 -11.56 -37.38 6.45
N GLY A 351 -10.23 -37.32 6.37
CA GLY A 351 -9.40 -38.29 5.65
C GLY A 351 -9.29 -38.04 4.13
N THR A 352 -9.96 -37.02 3.59
CA THR A 352 -9.82 -36.61 2.18
C THR A 352 -8.77 -35.50 2.02
N ILE A 353 -8.20 -35.37 0.82
CA ILE A 353 -7.36 -34.23 0.46
C ILE A 353 -8.26 -33.10 -0.05
N ARG A 354 -8.01 -31.89 0.44
CA ARG A 354 -8.70 -30.64 0.07
C ARG A 354 -7.67 -29.51 -0.05
N PRO A 355 -7.92 -28.47 -0.87
CA PRO A 355 -7.16 -27.23 -0.79
C PRO A 355 -7.24 -26.69 0.64
N TYR A 356 -6.09 -26.48 1.27
CA TYR A 356 -6.06 -25.94 2.61
C TYR A 356 -6.57 -24.51 2.61
N GLY A 357 -7.21 -24.15 3.71
CA GLY A 357 -7.99 -22.95 3.83
C GLY A 357 -8.53 -22.84 5.24
N LEU A 358 -9.69 -22.20 5.39
CA LEU A 358 -10.27 -21.92 6.69
C LEU A 358 -11.59 -22.66 6.87
N ASP A 359 -11.96 -22.94 8.12
CA ASP A 359 -13.38 -23.16 8.45
C ASP A 359 -14.01 -21.86 8.94
N CYS A 360 -15.31 -21.88 9.24
CA CYS A 360 -16.06 -20.70 9.67
C CYS A 360 -15.43 -19.98 10.88
N SER A 361 -15.09 -20.75 11.90
CA SER A 361 -14.46 -20.23 13.11
C SER A 361 -13.00 -19.85 12.89
N GLY A 362 -12.28 -20.56 12.02
CA GLY A 362 -10.91 -20.26 11.65
C GLY A 362 -10.82 -18.95 10.90
N PHE A 363 -11.80 -18.65 10.05
CA PHE A 363 -11.94 -17.37 9.39
C PHE A 363 -12.15 -16.23 10.40
N THR A 364 -13.14 -16.30 11.28
CA THR A 364 -13.35 -15.23 12.27
C THR A 364 -12.14 -15.09 13.19
N THR A 365 -11.56 -16.18 13.69
CA THR A 365 -10.31 -16.11 14.49
C THR A 365 -9.19 -15.44 13.71
N TRP A 366 -9.00 -15.78 12.43
CA TRP A 366 -7.98 -15.18 11.59
C TRP A 366 -8.20 -13.68 11.39
N VAL A 367 -9.44 -13.23 11.18
CA VAL A 367 -9.76 -11.81 10.99
C VAL A 367 -9.36 -10.98 12.21
N TYR A 368 -9.82 -11.33 13.41
CA TYR A 368 -9.52 -10.52 14.60
C TYR A 368 -8.06 -10.68 15.08
N ASN A 369 -7.43 -11.82 14.82
CA ASN A 369 -6.01 -11.98 15.10
C ASN A 369 -5.15 -11.14 14.13
N THR A 370 -5.45 -11.17 12.83
CA THR A 370 -4.73 -10.38 11.81
C THR A 370 -4.96 -8.88 11.97
N ALA A 371 -6.22 -8.47 12.19
CA ALA A 371 -6.54 -7.06 12.33
C ALA A 371 -6.04 -6.50 13.68
N LEU A 372 -6.30 -7.19 14.79
CA LEU A 372 -6.16 -6.58 16.12
C LEU A 372 -5.23 -7.35 17.07
N GLY A 373 -4.63 -8.46 16.64
CA GLY A 373 -3.89 -9.36 17.52
C GLY A 373 -4.77 -10.01 18.59
N VAL A 374 -6.10 -10.03 18.40
CA VAL A 374 -7.04 -10.53 19.41
C VAL A 374 -7.43 -11.98 19.12
N ASN A 375 -7.15 -12.86 20.08
CA ASN A 375 -7.71 -14.21 20.08
C ASN A 375 -9.15 -14.19 20.61
N ILE A 376 -10.10 -14.54 19.74
CA ILE A 376 -11.53 -14.55 20.07
C ILE A 376 -12.05 -15.92 20.54
N GLY A 377 -11.19 -16.93 20.61
CA GLY A 377 -11.54 -18.31 20.96
C GLY A 377 -11.49 -19.26 19.75
N ALA A 378 -11.36 -20.56 20.04
CA ALA A 378 -11.26 -21.62 19.04
C ALA A 378 -12.62 -22.32 18.84
N GLY A 379 -13.05 -22.47 17.58
CA GLY A 379 -14.35 -23.05 17.25
C GLY A 379 -15.51 -22.11 17.58
N THR A 380 -16.68 -22.38 17.00
CA THR A 380 -17.91 -21.62 17.27
C THR A 380 -18.26 -21.60 18.76
N SER A 381 -18.17 -22.77 19.41
CA SER A 381 -18.42 -22.93 20.85
C SER A 381 -17.41 -22.23 21.76
N GLY A 382 -16.17 -22.02 21.30
CA GLY A 382 -15.16 -21.26 22.05
C GLY A 382 -15.26 -19.75 21.84
N GLN A 383 -15.78 -19.31 20.70
CA GLN A 383 -16.00 -17.89 20.40
C GLN A 383 -17.27 -17.34 21.08
N TYR A 384 -18.37 -18.10 21.05
CA TYR A 384 -19.65 -17.62 21.57
C TYR A 384 -19.62 -17.08 23.03
N PRO A 385 -18.94 -17.73 23.99
CA PRO A 385 -18.85 -17.24 25.37
C PRO A 385 -18.15 -15.88 25.51
N ASN A 386 -17.31 -15.49 24.55
CA ASN A 386 -16.58 -14.22 24.53
C ASN A 386 -17.40 -13.09 23.90
N THR A 387 -18.72 -13.25 23.85
CA THR A 387 -19.63 -12.29 23.22
C THR A 387 -20.78 -11.90 24.15
N VAL A 388 -21.47 -10.81 23.80
CA VAL A 388 -22.74 -10.37 24.40
C VAL A 388 -23.83 -10.31 23.31
N ALA A 389 -25.09 -10.48 23.70
CA ALA A 389 -26.22 -10.35 22.78
C ALA A 389 -26.38 -8.88 22.36
N ILE A 390 -26.72 -8.66 21.10
CA ILE A 390 -27.06 -7.34 20.57
C ILE A 390 -28.38 -7.42 19.82
N SER A 391 -29.10 -6.31 19.78
CA SER A 391 -30.28 -6.13 18.93
C SER A 391 -29.89 -5.79 17.49
N GLU A 392 -30.83 -5.91 16.57
CA GLU A 392 -30.64 -5.51 15.16
C GLU A 392 -30.28 -4.03 15.01
N ALA A 393 -30.84 -3.17 15.86
CA ALA A 393 -30.53 -1.73 15.86
C ALA A 393 -29.12 -1.41 16.38
N GLU A 394 -28.49 -2.35 17.11
CA GLU A 394 -27.14 -2.21 17.62
C GLU A 394 -26.09 -2.82 16.68
N LEU A 395 -26.51 -3.53 15.62
CA LEU A 395 -25.65 -4.28 14.72
C LEU A 395 -24.73 -3.36 13.92
N LEU A 396 -23.41 -3.60 13.99
CA LEU A 396 -22.38 -2.84 13.30
C LEU A 396 -21.36 -3.77 12.61
N PRO A 397 -20.71 -3.33 11.51
CA PRO A 397 -19.68 -4.11 10.85
C PRO A 397 -18.62 -4.63 11.82
N GLY A 398 -18.24 -5.90 11.68
CA GLY A 398 -17.36 -6.58 12.62
C GLY A 398 -18.05 -7.13 13.87
N ASP A 399 -19.38 -7.14 13.94
CA ASP A 399 -20.12 -7.98 14.91
C ASP A 399 -20.29 -9.41 14.36
N LEU A 400 -20.58 -10.38 15.23
CA LEU A 400 -20.69 -11.79 14.86
C LEU A 400 -22.14 -12.27 14.80
N GLY A 401 -22.40 -13.18 13.87
CA GLY A 401 -23.65 -13.92 13.74
C GLY A 401 -23.41 -15.40 13.97
N PHE A 402 -24.21 -16.03 14.84
CA PHE A 402 -24.10 -17.46 15.11
C PHE A 402 -25.37 -18.20 14.68
N LEU A 403 -25.19 -19.30 13.94
CA LEU A 403 -26.25 -20.23 13.58
C LEU A 403 -26.24 -21.43 14.53
N ALA A 404 -27.37 -21.70 15.17
CA ALA A 404 -27.51 -22.84 16.06
C ALA A 404 -27.61 -24.16 15.28
N GLU A 405 -27.21 -25.26 15.92
CA GLU A 405 -27.51 -26.60 15.43
C GLU A 405 -29.03 -26.85 15.42
N SER A 406 -29.48 -27.71 14.50
CA SER A 406 -30.91 -28.02 14.34
C SER A 406 -31.57 -28.65 15.58
N ASP A 407 -30.77 -29.30 16.43
CA ASP A 407 -31.18 -29.92 17.69
C ASP A 407 -30.95 -29.01 18.92
N GLY A 408 -30.46 -27.79 18.69
CA GLY A 408 -30.13 -26.82 19.74
C GLY A 408 -28.96 -27.21 20.63
N SER A 409 -28.16 -28.22 20.26
CA SER A 409 -27.06 -28.75 21.07
C SER A 409 -25.83 -27.83 21.10
N GLY A 410 -25.71 -26.89 20.17
CA GLY A 410 -24.57 -25.99 20.06
C GLY A 410 -24.67 -25.04 18.87
N TRP A 411 -23.51 -24.59 18.40
CA TRP A 411 -23.36 -23.63 17.31
C TRP A 411 -22.74 -24.30 16.09
N ASN A 412 -23.48 -24.32 15.00
CA ASN A 412 -23.08 -24.92 13.73
C ASN A 412 -22.11 -24.02 12.96
N HIS A 413 -22.42 -22.72 12.91
CA HIS A 413 -21.74 -21.80 12.00
C HIS A 413 -21.59 -20.40 12.60
N VAL A 414 -20.54 -19.69 12.22
CA VAL A 414 -20.27 -18.30 12.62
C VAL A 414 -19.92 -17.45 11.41
N LEU A 415 -20.41 -16.22 11.41
CA LEU A 415 -20.25 -15.24 10.35
C LEU A 415 -19.84 -13.89 10.95
N MET A 416 -19.17 -13.05 10.17
CA MET A 416 -18.93 -11.65 10.53
C MET A 416 -19.85 -10.74 9.73
N PHE A 417 -20.58 -9.87 10.42
CA PHE A 417 -21.46 -8.90 9.78
C PHE A 417 -20.62 -7.90 9.00
N ALA A 418 -20.89 -7.79 7.70
CA ALA A 418 -20.13 -6.96 6.78
C ALA A 418 -20.75 -5.57 6.59
N GLY A 419 -22.05 -5.44 6.85
CA GLY A 419 -22.80 -4.21 6.63
C GLY A 419 -24.08 -4.46 5.83
N TYR A 420 -24.61 -3.41 5.21
CA TYR A 420 -25.83 -3.50 4.41
C TYR A 420 -25.53 -3.37 2.92
N SER A 421 -26.27 -4.12 2.10
CA SER A 421 -26.31 -3.95 0.65
C SER A 421 -27.01 -2.63 0.27
N GLU A 422 -26.97 -2.26 -1.01
CA GLU A 422 -27.68 -1.07 -1.50
C GLU A 422 -29.20 -1.18 -1.36
N THR A 423 -29.73 -2.41 -1.41
CA THR A 423 -31.14 -2.73 -1.22
C THR A 423 -31.54 -2.84 0.26
N GLY A 424 -30.58 -2.69 1.19
CA GLY A 424 -30.81 -2.72 2.63
C GLY A 424 -30.79 -4.11 3.25
N GLU A 425 -30.28 -5.12 2.55
CA GLU A 425 -30.14 -6.49 3.05
C GLU A 425 -28.88 -6.61 3.92
N ARG A 426 -28.91 -7.50 4.92
CA ARG A 426 -27.76 -7.78 5.79
C ARG A 426 -26.74 -8.64 5.07
N MET A 427 -25.55 -8.11 4.87
CA MET A 427 -24.43 -8.81 4.23
C MET A 427 -23.49 -9.40 5.29
N TRP A 428 -23.01 -10.60 5.02
CA TRP A 428 -22.14 -11.37 5.90
C TRP A 428 -20.92 -11.88 5.16
N VAL A 429 -19.74 -11.69 5.75
CA VAL A 429 -18.52 -12.35 5.29
C VAL A 429 -18.24 -13.57 6.16
N HIS A 430 -18.06 -14.73 5.53
CA HIS A 430 -17.83 -15.98 6.24
C HIS A 430 -17.20 -17.05 5.35
N CYS A 431 -16.58 -18.06 5.97
CA CYS A 431 -16.08 -19.23 5.24
C CYS A 431 -17.13 -20.35 5.20
N SER A 432 -17.66 -20.65 4.02
CA SER A 432 -18.74 -21.59 3.77
C SER A 432 -18.25 -22.91 3.18
N SER A 433 -18.81 -24.04 3.62
CA SER A 433 -18.35 -25.38 3.24
C SER A 433 -18.38 -25.72 1.75
N GLY A 434 -19.17 -24.99 0.96
CA GLY A 434 -19.25 -25.15 -0.50
C GLY A 434 -18.53 -24.06 -1.31
N SER A 435 -18.07 -22.98 -0.68
CA SER A 435 -17.67 -21.76 -1.40
C SER A 435 -16.39 -21.11 -0.88
N GLY A 436 -15.83 -21.56 0.24
CA GLY A 436 -14.73 -20.84 0.87
C GLY A 436 -15.17 -19.52 1.48
N VAL A 437 -14.27 -18.55 1.59
CA VAL A 437 -14.61 -17.21 2.09
C VAL A 437 -15.46 -16.49 1.06
N ILE A 438 -16.67 -16.08 1.47
CA ILE A 438 -17.65 -15.41 0.63
C ILE A 438 -18.29 -14.24 1.35
N LEU A 439 -18.82 -13.29 0.57
CA LEU A 439 -19.71 -12.23 1.04
C LEU A 439 -21.11 -12.45 0.44
N ASN A 440 -22.12 -12.67 1.28
CA ASN A 440 -23.51 -12.81 0.82
C ASN A 440 -24.54 -12.55 1.92
N THR A 441 -25.82 -12.58 1.56
CA THR A 441 -26.94 -12.75 2.49
C THR A 441 -27.33 -14.23 2.50
N PRO A 442 -26.94 -15.03 3.52
CA PRO A 442 -27.25 -16.45 3.53
C PRO A 442 -28.76 -16.69 3.67
N SER A 443 -29.28 -17.77 3.10
CA SER A 443 -30.71 -18.11 3.15
C SER A 443 -31.25 -18.33 4.58
N TYR A 444 -30.37 -18.49 5.56
CA TYR A 444 -30.68 -18.65 6.98
C TYR A 444 -30.44 -17.37 7.79
N ASP A 445 -30.23 -16.21 7.16
CA ASP A 445 -29.97 -14.92 7.81
C ASP A 445 -30.99 -14.60 8.93
N SER A 446 -32.27 -14.91 8.72
CA SER A 446 -33.34 -14.70 9.71
C SER A 446 -33.19 -15.53 10.99
N SER A 447 -32.36 -16.57 10.98
CA SER A 447 -32.11 -17.47 12.11
C SER A 447 -30.78 -17.20 12.83
N ILE A 448 -30.02 -16.20 12.38
CA ILE A 448 -28.75 -15.83 12.97
C ILE A 448 -28.97 -15.13 14.32
N VAL A 449 -28.23 -15.59 15.34
CA VAL A 449 -28.16 -14.94 16.66
C VAL A 449 -27.06 -13.88 16.62
N LEU A 450 -27.44 -12.61 16.78
CA LEU A 450 -26.54 -11.46 16.70
C LEU A 450 -25.77 -11.27 18.01
N ARG A 451 -24.44 -11.15 17.90
CA ARG A 451 -23.51 -11.11 19.03
C ARG A 451 -22.39 -10.10 18.77
N ARG A 452 -21.90 -9.46 19.83
CA ARG A 452 -20.69 -8.61 19.78
C ARG A 452 -19.62 -9.19 20.68
N LEU A 453 -18.39 -9.29 20.20
CA LEU A 453 -17.25 -9.72 21.04
C LEU A 453 -17.02 -8.73 22.18
N THR A 454 -16.84 -9.25 23.39
CA THR A 454 -16.61 -8.43 24.60
C THR A 454 -15.13 -8.20 24.88
N ASN A 455 -14.24 -8.95 24.22
CA ASN A 455 -12.80 -8.87 24.35
C ASN A 455 -12.12 -8.11 23.18
N VAL A 456 -12.91 -7.42 22.35
CA VAL A 456 -12.43 -6.56 21.28
C VAL A 456 -12.73 -5.11 21.63
N ASP A 457 -11.70 -4.27 21.59
CA ASP A 457 -11.87 -2.82 21.69
C ASP A 457 -12.10 -2.25 20.27
N TYR A 458 -13.35 -1.96 19.96
CA TYR A 458 -13.75 -1.44 18.64
C TYR A 458 -13.47 0.05 18.48
N ASP A 459 -13.07 0.75 19.55
CA ASP A 459 -12.69 2.16 19.52
C ASP A 459 -11.18 2.33 19.77
N ALA A 460 -10.44 1.23 19.91
CA ALA A 460 -8.99 1.25 19.99
C ALA A 460 -8.40 1.92 18.74
N PRO A 461 -7.33 2.73 18.90
CA PRO A 461 -6.48 3.11 17.78
C PRO A 461 -6.02 1.84 17.05
N VAL A 462 -5.95 1.90 15.72
CA VAL A 462 -5.42 0.80 14.92
C VAL A 462 -4.00 0.46 15.45
N PRO A 463 -3.66 -0.83 15.74
CA PRO A 463 -2.57 -1.19 16.65
C PRO A 463 -1.20 -0.51 16.43
N GLU A 464 -0.69 0.13 17.50
CA GLU A 464 0.65 0.72 17.58
C GLU A 464 1.76 -0.26 18.06
N THR A 465 2.48 -0.94 17.18
CA THR A 465 3.70 -1.73 17.49
C THR A 465 4.96 -0.88 17.78
N GLY A 466 5.01 -0.24 18.97
CA GLY A 466 6.19 0.46 19.49
C GLY A 466 6.92 -0.26 20.65
N THR A 467 8.25 -0.41 20.51
CA THR A 467 9.29 -0.61 21.54
C THR A 467 9.15 -1.74 22.60
N GLY A 468 9.85 -2.86 22.38
CA GLY A 468 10.41 -3.70 23.46
C GLY A 468 10.20 -5.22 23.35
N GLY A 469 11.28 -5.97 23.10
CA GLY A 469 11.36 -7.44 23.28
C GLY A 469 11.27 -8.26 21.99
N ILE A 470 12.29 -9.07 21.73
CA ILE A 470 12.40 -9.98 20.57
C ILE A 470 11.39 -11.13 20.70
N THR A 471 10.48 -11.29 19.74
CA THR A 471 9.71 -12.54 19.51
C THR A 471 9.40 -12.71 18.01
N GLY A 472 10.35 -13.24 17.24
CA GLY A 472 10.12 -13.67 15.85
C GLY A 472 11.27 -14.56 15.37
N GLU A 473 10.98 -15.62 14.64
CA GLU A 473 11.99 -16.42 13.93
C GLU A 473 12.35 -15.71 12.60
N PRO A 474 13.64 -15.67 12.20
CA PRO A 474 14.08 -15.06 10.95
C PRO A 474 13.55 -15.85 9.74
N MET A 475 12.88 -15.15 8.82
CA MET A 475 12.25 -15.73 7.64
C MET A 475 13.24 -15.87 6.47
N TYR A 476 13.85 -14.75 6.06
CA TYR A 476 14.81 -14.70 4.97
C TYR A 476 15.66 -13.43 5.05
N THR A 477 16.75 -13.40 4.30
CA THR A 477 17.65 -12.24 4.17
C THR A 477 17.55 -11.64 2.78
N LEU A 478 17.66 -10.32 2.66
CA LEU A 478 17.79 -9.63 1.38
C LEU A 478 18.87 -8.53 1.43
N GLU A 479 19.44 -8.19 0.28
CA GLU A 479 20.34 -7.04 0.15
C GLU A 479 19.49 -5.77 0.04
N VAL A 480 19.65 -4.84 0.98
CA VAL A 480 18.88 -3.60 1.04
C VAL A 480 19.73 -2.38 0.75
N ASP A 481 19.13 -1.39 0.12
CA ASP A 481 19.65 -0.04 0.00
C ASP A 481 19.03 0.85 1.07
N VAL A 482 19.87 1.26 2.04
CA VAL A 482 19.44 1.95 3.25
C VAL A 482 19.69 3.44 3.12
N THR A 483 18.63 4.22 3.30
CA THR A 483 18.65 5.68 3.44
C THR A 483 18.06 6.09 4.79
N HIS A 484 18.18 7.37 5.16
CA HIS A 484 17.66 7.89 6.45
C HIS A 484 16.79 9.11 6.21
N TYR A 485 15.73 9.23 6.99
CA TYR A 485 14.81 10.37 6.93
C TYR A 485 14.45 10.85 8.34
N CYS A 486 13.94 12.07 8.44
CA CYS A 486 13.37 12.62 9.66
C CYS A 486 12.06 13.34 9.35
N ALA A 487 11.26 13.68 10.35
CA ALA A 487 9.96 14.30 10.15
C ALA A 487 10.00 15.79 9.75
N CYS A 488 11.11 16.30 9.24
CA CYS A 488 11.16 17.67 8.75
C CYS A 488 10.54 17.77 7.36
N SER A 489 10.08 18.96 7.00
CA SER A 489 9.50 19.27 5.69
C SER A 489 10.45 19.04 4.51
N LEU A 490 11.78 19.02 4.73
CA LEU A 490 12.75 18.68 3.69
C LEU A 490 12.79 17.17 3.35
N CYS A 491 12.49 16.31 4.33
CA CYS A 491 12.51 14.86 4.17
C CYS A 491 11.12 14.29 3.87
N CYS A 492 10.08 14.87 4.47
CA CYS A 492 8.71 14.34 4.39
C CYS A 492 7.74 15.23 3.60
N GLY A 493 8.17 16.37 3.07
CA GLY A 493 7.31 17.29 2.33
C GLY A 493 6.11 17.76 3.17
N GLU A 494 4.91 17.70 2.60
CA GLU A 494 3.64 18.03 3.27
C GLU A 494 3.28 17.04 4.39
N ASN A 495 3.86 15.84 4.37
CA ASN A 495 3.68 14.79 5.37
C ASN A 495 4.61 14.95 6.59
N ALA A 496 5.25 16.12 6.76
CA ALA A 496 6.08 16.47 7.92
C ALA A 496 5.29 16.67 9.23
N ALA A 497 4.16 15.98 9.38
CA ALA A 497 3.34 15.97 10.59
C ALA A 497 3.96 15.13 11.72
N GLY A 498 5.03 14.38 11.43
CA GLY A 498 5.63 13.45 12.39
C GLY A 498 4.74 12.23 12.68
N ILE A 499 3.88 11.87 11.72
CA ILE A 499 3.01 10.70 11.77
C ILE A 499 3.40 9.79 10.61
N THR A 500 3.64 8.52 10.90
CA THR A 500 3.97 7.50 9.89
C THR A 500 2.73 7.09 9.10
N ALA A 501 2.92 6.44 7.96
CA ALA A 501 1.83 5.87 7.16
C ALA A 501 1.00 4.80 7.88
N SER A 502 1.53 4.14 8.93
CA SER A 502 0.75 3.28 9.83
C SER A 502 -0.10 4.03 10.86
N GLY A 503 -0.02 5.37 10.87
CA GLY A 503 -0.78 6.25 11.76
C GLY A 503 -0.09 6.58 13.09
N LYS A 504 1.18 6.21 13.28
CA LYS A 504 1.90 6.33 14.56
C LYS A 504 2.77 7.58 14.60
N PRO A 505 3.00 8.19 15.77
CA PRO A 505 4.06 9.17 15.91
C PRO A 505 5.40 8.55 15.53
N VAL A 506 6.16 9.21 14.66
CA VAL A 506 7.49 8.75 14.26
C VAL A 506 8.39 8.58 15.50
N ALA A 507 9.10 7.46 15.57
CA ALA A 507 10.00 7.15 16.68
C ALA A 507 11.22 6.36 16.20
N GLU A 508 12.33 6.48 16.94
CA GLU A 508 13.53 5.67 16.67
C GLU A 508 13.18 4.17 16.72
N GLY A 509 13.66 3.40 15.74
CA GLY A 509 13.28 2.00 15.56
C GLY A 509 12.18 1.75 14.53
N MET A 510 11.73 2.80 13.82
CA MET A 510 10.80 2.71 12.70
C MET A 510 11.53 2.83 11.35
N VAL A 511 11.00 2.13 10.34
CA VAL A 511 11.44 2.25 8.95
C VAL A 511 10.27 2.46 8.00
N ALA A 512 10.58 3.14 6.90
CA ALA A 512 9.77 3.22 5.70
C ALA A 512 10.25 2.16 4.69
N MET A 513 9.33 1.32 4.22
CA MET A 513 9.57 0.28 3.22
C MET A 513 8.34 0.11 2.33
N SER A 514 8.49 -0.55 1.19
CA SER A 514 7.40 -0.93 0.29
C SER A 514 6.25 -1.63 1.04
N SER A 515 5.01 -1.44 0.57
CA SER A 515 3.83 -2.15 1.11
C SER A 515 3.90 -3.67 0.98
N TYR A 516 4.81 -4.19 0.15
CA TYR A 516 5.20 -5.60 0.14
C TYR A 516 5.50 -6.12 1.56
N TYR A 517 6.04 -5.25 2.42
CA TYR A 517 6.19 -5.51 3.85
C TYR A 517 5.02 -4.87 4.63
N PRO A 518 4.08 -5.68 5.16
CA PRO A 518 2.97 -5.17 5.97
C PRO A 518 3.49 -4.31 7.14
N PHE A 519 2.71 -3.30 7.54
CA PHE A 519 3.03 -2.57 8.75
C PHE A 519 3.14 -3.51 9.95
N GLY A 520 4.11 -3.26 10.82
CA GLY A 520 4.51 -4.15 11.90
C GLY A 520 5.63 -5.12 11.53
N THR A 521 5.92 -5.36 10.24
CA THR A 521 7.00 -6.26 9.79
C THR A 521 8.32 -5.90 10.49
N LYS A 522 9.02 -6.92 10.97
CA LYS A 522 10.27 -6.77 11.71
C LYS A 522 11.46 -7.00 10.78
N ILE A 523 12.39 -6.06 10.77
CA ILE A 523 13.61 -6.11 9.94
C ILE A 523 14.84 -5.80 10.80
N GLU A 524 15.86 -6.65 10.73
CA GLU A 524 17.16 -6.41 11.37
C GLU A 524 18.17 -5.89 10.34
N ILE A 525 18.83 -4.79 10.68
CA ILE A 525 19.89 -4.19 9.87
C ILE A 525 21.08 -3.93 10.81
N ASN A 526 22.25 -4.50 10.50
CA ASN A 526 23.48 -4.33 11.29
C ASN A 526 23.33 -4.63 12.80
N GLY A 527 22.50 -5.62 13.16
CA GLY A 527 22.25 -6.03 14.55
C GLY A 527 21.26 -5.12 15.31
N VAL A 528 20.56 -4.22 14.62
CA VAL A 528 19.50 -3.37 15.18
C VAL A 528 18.16 -3.76 14.57
N MET A 529 17.15 -3.95 15.42
CA MET A 529 15.78 -4.29 15.01
C MET A 529 14.95 -3.04 14.75
N TYR A 530 14.29 -3.03 13.60
CA TYR A 530 13.35 -1.99 13.18
C TYR A 530 11.97 -2.59 12.88
N THR A 531 10.97 -1.72 12.85
CA THR A 531 9.59 -2.06 12.52
C THR A 531 9.16 -1.24 11.31
N VAL A 532 8.60 -1.92 10.31
CA VAL A 532 7.99 -1.27 9.16
C VAL A 532 6.74 -0.55 9.65
N GLU A 533 6.81 0.76 9.75
CA GLU A 533 5.72 1.60 10.27
C GLU A 533 5.38 2.74 9.33
N ASP A 534 6.22 2.98 8.35
CA ASP A 534 6.08 4.10 7.44
C ASP A 534 6.16 3.64 6.00
N ARG A 535 5.80 4.55 5.11
CA ARG A 535 5.98 4.40 3.67
C ARG A 535 6.87 5.56 3.25
N GLY A 536 7.93 5.23 2.52
CA GLY A 536 8.91 6.22 2.13
C GLY A 536 8.36 7.18 1.09
N GLY A 537 9.09 8.28 0.87
CA GLY A 537 8.88 9.12 -0.31
C GLY A 537 9.21 8.38 -1.61
N SER A 538 9.10 9.10 -2.73
CA SER A 538 9.19 8.57 -4.10
C SER A 538 10.23 7.44 -4.30
N GLY A 539 9.75 6.32 -4.86
CA GLY A 539 10.55 5.16 -5.24
C GLY A 539 10.77 4.10 -4.16
N ILE A 540 10.30 4.27 -2.92
CA ILE A 540 10.31 3.16 -1.93
C ILE A 540 9.23 2.13 -2.22
N GLU A 541 8.04 2.56 -2.66
CA GLU A 541 6.90 1.66 -2.81
C GLU A 541 7.13 0.59 -3.90
N ASN A 542 7.88 0.95 -4.94
CA ASN A 542 8.19 0.11 -6.09
C ASN A 542 9.54 -0.64 -5.96
N ASP A 543 10.25 -0.50 -4.83
CA ASP A 543 11.54 -1.16 -4.59
C ASP A 543 11.55 -1.89 -3.24
N ILE A 544 11.32 -3.20 -3.30
CA ILE A 544 11.32 -4.08 -2.11
C ILE A 544 12.69 -4.20 -1.42
N HIS A 545 13.75 -3.65 -2.01
CA HIS A 545 15.09 -3.60 -1.43
C HIS A 545 15.40 -2.25 -0.77
N ARG A 546 14.55 -1.23 -0.92
CA ARG A 546 14.81 0.09 -0.36
C ARG A 546 14.25 0.24 1.06
N VAL A 547 15.06 0.78 1.96
CA VAL A 547 14.71 0.98 3.38
C VAL A 547 15.10 2.37 3.84
N ASP A 548 14.12 3.16 4.29
CA ASP A 548 14.36 4.47 4.91
C ASP A 548 14.26 4.35 6.43
N ILE A 549 15.37 4.51 7.15
CA ILE A 549 15.41 4.48 8.61
C ILE A 549 15.07 5.86 9.17
N TYR A 550 14.07 5.91 10.06
CA TYR A 550 13.73 7.14 10.76
C TYR A 550 14.82 7.54 11.77
N VAL A 551 15.19 8.82 11.76
CA VAL A 551 16.04 9.46 12.79
C VAL A 551 15.43 10.78 13.26
N PRO A 552 15.69 11.21 14.51
CA PRO A 552 15.08 12.43 15.06
C PRO A 552 15.59 13.74 14.44
N ASP A 553 16.79 13.73 13.86
CA ASP A 553 17.51 14.93 13.41
C ASP A 553 17.90 14.86 11.93
N HIS A 554 17.59 15.92 11.17
CA HIS A 554 17.92 16.01 9.75
C HIS A 554 19.44 15.96 9.50
N GLN A 555 20.23 16.59 10.37
CA GLN A 555 21.69 16.56 10.24
C GLN A 555 22.26 15.17 10.56
N GLN A 556 21.57 14.37 11.36
CA GLN A 556 21.90 12.97 11.60
C GLN A 556 21.64 12.12 10.36
N ALA A 557 20.51 12.31 9.67
CA ALA A 557 20.20 11.61 8.42
C ALA A 557 21.31 11.85 7.37
N LEU A 558 21.73 13.11 7.19
CA LEU A 558 22.82 13.46 6.26
C LEU A 558 24.18 12.86 6.65
N ARG A 559 24.49 12.73 7.95
CA ARG A 559 25.74 12.13 8.44
C ARG A 559 25.78 10.61 8.23
N LEU A 560 24.64 9.94 8.39
CA LEU A 560 24.53 8.49 8.23
C LEU A 560 24.55 8.07 6.77
N GLY A 561 24.04 8.92 5.87
CA GLY A 561 24.14 8.73 4.43
C GLY A 561 23.36 7.53 3.89
N ARG A 562 23.68 7.14 2.65
CA ARG A 562 23.12 5.97 1.95
C ARG A 562 24.15 4.85 1.92
N TYR A 563 23.74 3.61 2.18
CA TYR A 563 24.59 2.43 2.07
C TYR A 563 23.80 1.17 1.76
N THR A 564 24.46 0.21 1.12
CA THR A 564 23.89 -1.12 0.89
C THR A 564 24.36 -2.10 1.97
N THR A 565 23.46 -2.95 2.48
CA THR A 565 23.82 -4.01 3.43
C THR A 565 22.85 -5.19 3.34
N THR A 566 23.10 -6.28 4.07
CA THR A 566 22.14 -7.38 4.21
C THR A 566 21.20 -7.11 5.38
N ALA A 567 19.90 -7.23 5.14
CA ALA A 567 18.86 -7.19 6.16
C ALA A 567 18.23 -8.58 6.35
N THR A 568 17.76 -8.85 7.57
CA THR A 568 17.02 -10.08 7.90
C THR A 568 15.57 -9.72 8.25
N ILE A 569 14.61 -10.32 7.54
CA ILE A 569 13.17 -10.16 7.81
C ILE A 569 12.73 -11.22 8.81
N TYR A 570 11.90 -10.82 9.78
CA TYR A 570 11.37 -11.67 10.85
C TYR A 570 9.84 -11.78 10.76
N SER A 571 9.30 -12.95 11.08
CA SER A 571 7.85 -13.17 11.14
C SER A 571 7.19 -12.38 12.28
N LEU A 572 5.97 -11.90 12.05
CA LEU A 572 5.11 -11.25 13.06
C LEU A 572 4.56 -12.29 14.06
N GLY A 573 5.45 -12.82 14.91
CA GLY A 573 5.24 -13.44 16.23
C GLY A 573 4.15 -14.51 16.40
N GLY A 574 4.58 -15.76 16.62
CA GLY A 574 3.84 -16.73 17.42
C GLY A 574 4.32 -16.72 18.88
N GLU A 575 3.35 -16.78 19.81
CA GLU A 575 3.34 -17.64 21.00
C GLU A 575 1.97 -18.29 21.13
#